data_AF-A0A423WC68-F1
#
_entry.id   AF-A0A423WC68-F1
#
_cell.length_a   1.000
_cell.length_b   1.000
_cell.length_c   1.000
_cell.angle_alpha   90.00
_cell.angle_beta   90.00
_cell.angle_gamma   90.00
#
_symmetry.space_group_name_H-M   'P 1'
#
loop_
_entity.id
_entity.type
_entity.pdbx_description
1 polymer ?
#
loop_
_entity_poly.entity_id
_entity_poly.type
_entity_poly.pdbx_seq_one_letter_code
_entity_poly.pdbx_strand_id
1 'polypeptide(L)'
;MSGNSSKEEAQKVVSQVQTQEEDDEPDEWDKRIFSTGCADENMKMTDCYFETKDWRKCKDEMETFRQCWKSHGNDERVSTKDSDKTDKS
;
A
#
# COMPACT_ATOMS: atom_id res chain seq x y z
N MET A 1 -47.15 -22.14 -30.77
CA MET A 1 -45.97 -23.02 -30.62
C MET A 1 -44.73 -22.17 -30.76
N SER A 2 -43.63 -22.58 -30.12
CA SER A 2 -42.32 -21.90 -30.02
C SER A 2 -42.12 -21.13 -28.71
N GLY A 3 -41.88 -21.90 -27.65
CA GLY A 3 -41.06 -21.45 -26.55
C GLY A 3 -39.59 -21.41 -26.98
N ASN A 4 -38.85 -20.42 -26.50
CA ASN A 4 -37.41 -20.45 -26.38
C ASN A 4 -37.06 -19.81 -25.03
N SER A 5 -37.41 -20.56 -23.99
CA SER A 5 -36.80 -20.43 -22.66
C SER A 5 -35.51 -21.22 -22.73
N SER A 6 -34.37 -20.55 -22.87
CA SER A 6 -33.04 -20.99 -22.46
C SER A 6 -32.01 -20.05 -23.08
N LYS A 7 -31.09 -19.57 -22.24
CA LYS A 7 -29.87 -18.82 -22.58
C LYS A 7 -30.00 -17.29 -22.55
N GLU A 8 -30.33 -16.76 -21.38
CA GLU A 8 -29.93 -15.38 -21.03
C GLU A 8 -29.49 -15.28 -19.56
N GLU A 9 -28.73 -16.26 -19.09
CA GLU A 9 -28.13 -16.27 -17.74
C GLU A 9 -26.64 -16.63 -17.87
N ALA A 10 -25.92 -15.97 -18.78
CA ALA A 10 -24.48 -16.17 -18.98
C ALA A 10 -23.71 -14.87 -19.23
N GLN A 11 -24.31 -13.72 -18.92
CA GLN A 11 -23.68 -12.40 -19.07
C GLN A 11 -23.89 -11.54 -17.84
N LYS A 12 -23.61 -12.09 -16.65
CA LYS A 12 -23.47 -11.28 -15.42
C LYS A 12 -22.33 -11.75 -14.50
N VAL A 13 -21.54 -12.74 -14.93
CA VAL A 13 -20.46 -13.32 -14.10
C VAL A 13 -19.06 -12.83 -14.52
N VAL A 14 -18.93 -12.04 -15.59
CA VAL A 14 -17.61 -11.58 -16.08
C VAL A 14 -17.12 -10.29 -15.41
N SER A 15 -17.98 -9.54 -14.72
CA SER A 15 -17.58 -8.24 -14.12
C SER A 15 -17.18 -8.30 -12.64
N GLN A 16 -17.21 -9.48 -12.00
CA GLN A 16 -16.85 -9.61 -10.57
C GLN A 16 -15.73 -10.62 -10.30
N VAL A 17 -14.92 -10.93 -11.33
CA VAL A 17 -13.71 -11.77 -11.21
C VAL A 17 -12.50 -10.96 -11.69
N GLN A 18 -12.27 -9.81 -11.05
CA GLN A 18 -11.08 -8.96 -11.28
C GLN A 18 -10.43 -8.56 -9.94
N THR A 19 -10.72 -9.23 -8.83
CA THR A 19 -10.15 -8.88 -7.52
C THR A 19 -9.89 -10.10 -6.65
N GLN A 20 -9.39 -11.20 -7.22
CA GLN A 20 -9.02 -12.39 -6.46
C GLN A 20 -7.82 -13.14 -7.05
N GLU A 21 -6.86 -12.42 -7.65
CA GLU A 21 -5.54 -12.96 -8.02
C GLU A 21 -4.45 -11.85 -7.93
N GLU A 22 -4.43 -11.07 -6.86
CA GLU A 22 -3.34 -10.12 -6.52
C GLU A 22 -2.77 -10.41 -5.10
N ASP A 23 -2.68 -11.69 -4.71
CA ASP A 23 -2.22 -12.08 -3.36
C ASP A 23 -0.74 -12.52 -3.31
N ASP A 24 -0.04 -12.54 -4.45
CA ASP A 24 1.34 -13.01 -4.57
C ASP A 24 2.33 -11.95 -5.13
N GLU A 25 1.86 -10.73 -5.45
CA GLU A 25 2.74 -9.61 -5.82
C GLU A 25 2.74 -8.54 -4.72
N PRO A 26 3.91 -8.14 -4.20
CA PRO A 26 3.98 -7.00 -3.28
C PRO A 26 3.45 -5.76 -4.01
N ASP A 27 2.58 -5.00 -3.33
CA ASP A 27 2.03 -3.77 -3.89
C ASP A 27 3.14 -2.74 -4.15
N GLU A 28 2.84 -1.64 -4.86
CA GLU A 28 3.86 -0.63 -5.17
C GLU A 28 4.48 0.00 -3.90
N TRP A 29 3.76 0.01 -2.79
CA TRP A 29 4.21 0.56 -1.51
C TRP A 29 5.14 -0.42 -0.78
N ASP A 30 4.79 -1.70 -0.74
CA ASP A 30 5.61 -2.80 -0.23
C ASP A 30 6.91 -2.92 -1.02
N LYS A 31 6.84 -2.91 -2.36
CA LYS A 31 8.03 -2.88 -3.24
C LYS A 31 8.96 -1.70 -2.89
N ARG A 32 8.38 -0.53 -2.60
CA ARG A 32 9.16 0.65 -2.21
C ARG A 32 9.83 0.47 -0.86
N ILE A 33 9.14 -0.09 0.14
CA ILE A 33 9.69 -0.35 1.47
C ILE A 33 10.76 -1.45 1.42
N PHE A 34 10.55 -2.54 0.68
CA PHE A 34 11.58 -3.56 0.49
C PHE A 34 12.84 -3.00 -0.17
N SER A 35 12.70 -2.05 -1.09
CA SER A 35 13.85 -1.40 -1.73
C SER A 35 14.64 -0.45 -0.83
N THR A 36 14.11 -0.03 0.34
CA THR A 36 14.81 0.89 1.25
C THR A 36 15.81 0.18 2.17
N GLY A 37 15.68 -1.15 2.33
CA GLY A 37 16.43 -1.94 3.30
C GLY A 37 15.89 -1.87 4.73
N CYS A 38 14.77 -1.20 4.97
CA CYS A 38 14.15 -1.01 6.29
C CYS A 38 12.81 -1.73 6.43
N ALA A 39 12.64 -2.86 5.72
CA ALA A 39 11.39 -3.60 5.69
C ALA A 39 11.05 -4.23 7.04
N ASP A 40 12.05 -4.73 7.77
CA ASP A 40 11.86 -5.38 9.06
C ASP A 40 11.35 -4.38 10.12
N GLU A 41 11.90 -3.17 10.14
CA GLU A 41 11.45 -2.08 11.02
C GLU A 41 10.05 -1.61 10.64
N ASN A 42 9.74 -1.53 9.34
CA ASN A 42 8.39 -1.21 8.87
C ASN A 42 7.37 -2.29 9.29
N MET A 43 7.74 -3.57 9.21
CA MET A 43 6.91 -4.67 9.68
C MET A 43 6.62 -4.54 11.17
N LYS A 44 7.65 -4.36 12.01
CA LYS A 44 7.47 -4.18 13.47
C LYS A 44 6.54 -3.00 13.81
N MET A 45 6.69 -1.89 13.11
CA MET A 45 5.81 -0.73 13.28
C MET A 45 4.36 -1.06 12.88
N THR A 46 4.18 -1.77 11.77
CA THR A 46 2.87 -2.21 11.28
C THR A 46 2.23 -3.22 12.22
N ASP A 47 3.00 -4.15 12.77
CA ASP A 47 2.57 -5.13 13.76
C ASP A 47 2.10 -4.44 15.05
N CYS A 48 2.88 -3.50 15.58
CA CYS A 48 2.48 -2.72 16.75
C CYS A 48 1.15 -1.97 16.50
N TYR A 49 0.99 -1.36 15.33
CA TYR A 49 -0.29 -0.73 14.97
C TYR A 49 -1.40 -1.77 14.84
N PHE A 50 -1.13 -2.94 14.29
CA PHE A 50 -2.14 -3.98 14.14
C PHE A 50 -2.67 -4.46 15.49
N GLU A 51 -1.79 -4.62 16.48
CA GLU A 51 -2.11 -5.03 17.85
C GLU A 51 -2.81 -3.93 18.63
N THR A 52 -2.28 -2.71 18.60
CA THR A 52 -2.74 -1.60 19.46
C THR A 52 -3.84 -0.75 18.84
N LYS A 53 -3.91 -0.74 17.50
CA LYS A 53 -4.70 0.17 16.66
C LYS A 53 -4.46 1.66 16.99
N ASP A 54 -3.32 2.00 17.59
CA ASP A 54 -2.97 3.38 17.97
C ASP A 54 -1.47 3.62 17.73
N TRP A 55 -1.17 4.34 16.65
CA TRP A 55 0.21 4.69 16.28
C TRP A 55 0.94 5.48 17.38
N ARG A 56 0.24 6.18 18.28
CA ARG A 56 0.89 6.92 19.38
C ARG A 56 1.55 6.03 20.42
N LYS A 57 1.14 4.75 20.48
CA LYS A 57 1.74 3.74 21.36
C LYS A 57 2.96 3.07 20.73
N CYS A 58 3.11 3.18 19.42
CA CYS A 58 4.20 2.57 18.64
C CYS A 58 5.38 3.53 18.41
N LYS A 59 5.68 4.38 19.40
CA LYS A 59 6.72 5.42 19.27
C LYS A 59 8.10 4.81 19.09
N ASP A 60 8.39 3.72 19.81
CA ASP A 60 9.69 3.08 19.81
C ASP A 60 9.95 2.40 18.46
N GLU A 61 8.93 1.76 17.87
CA GLU A 61 8.99 1.16 16.53
C GLU A 61 9.16 2.24 15.45
N MET A 62 8.44 3.37 15.58
CA MET A 62 8.62 4.52 14.69
C MET A 62 10.03 5.12 14.77
N GLU A 63 10.60 5.25 15.98
CA GLU A 63 11.96 5.74 16.18
C GLU A 63 12.97 4.81 15.49
N THR A 64 12.80 3.51 15.68
CA THR A 64 13.64 2.47 15.06
C THR A 64 13.57 2.54 13.54
N PHE A 65 12.37 2.65 12.97
CA PHE A 65 12.18 2.82 11.53
C PHE A 65 12.85 4.10 11.01
N ARG A 66 12.72 5.24 11.72
CA ARG A 66 13.39 6.50 11.35
C ARG A 66 14.91 6.40 11.37
N GLN A 67 15.47 5.68 12.35
CA GLN A 67 16.91 5.47 12.44
C GLN A 67 17.42 4.64 11.25
N CYS A 68 16.74 3.53 10.91
CA CYS A 68 17.05 2.76 9.71
C CYS A 68 16.91 3.63 8.45
N TRP A 69 15.81 4.40 8.35
CA TRP A 69 15.54 5.26 7.21
C TRP A 69 16.71 6.22 6.93
N LYS A 70 17.19 6.87 7.99
CA LYS A 70 18.31 7.81 7.94
C LYS A 70 19.65 7.12 7.65
N SER A 71 19.91 5.95 8.25
CA SER A 71 21.17 5.22 8.00
C SER A 71 21.29 4.71 6.56
N HIS A 72 20.17 4.38 5.94
CA HIS A 72 20.09 3.98 4.53
C HIS A 72 20.00 5.17 3.56
N GLY A 73 20.02 6.41 4.05
CA GLY A 73 20.02 7.61 3.21
C GLY A 73 18.72 7.81 2.43
N ASN A 74 17.59 7.34 2.98
CA ASN A 74 16.29 7.38 2.30
C ASN A 74 15.61 8.76 2.38
N ASP A 75 16.25 9.77 2.99
CA ASP A 75 15.68 11.11 3.19
C ASP A 75 15.29 11.80 1.87
N GLU A 76 16.03 11.55 0.78
CA GLU A 76 15.72 12.08 -0.55
C GLU A 76 14.48 11.42 -1.19
N ARG A 77 14.04 10.24 -0.68
CA ARG A 77 12.86 9.52 -1.21
C ARG A 77 11.53 10.14 -0.78
N VAL A 78 11.56 11.04 0.20
CA VAL A 78 10.37 11.72 0.76
C VAL A 78 10.31 13.20 0.39
N SER A 79 11.08 13.66 -0.62
CA SER A 79 10.98 15.04 -1.07
C SER A 79 9.54 15.37 -1.44
N THR A 80 8.89 16.21 -0.63
CA THR A 80 7.66 16.87 -1.02
C THR A 80 7.96 17.67 -2.27
N LYS A 81 7.31 17.32 -3.39
CA LYS A 81 7.13 18.30 -4.47
C LYS A 81 6.37 19.46 -3.83
N ASP A 82 7.08 20.48 -3.38
CA ASP A 82 6.50 21.80 -3.16
C ASP A 82 5.93 22.20 -4.52
N SER A 83 4.63 21.99 -4.70
CA SER A 83 3.92 22.48 -5.87
C SER A 83 4.13 23.98 -5.94
N ASP A 84 4.92 24.40 -6.93
CA ASP A 84 5.23 25.77 -7.33
C ASP A 84 4.11 26.76 -6.98
N LYS A 85 4.36 27.64 -6.01
CA LYS A 85 3.59 28.89 -5.84
C LYS A 85 4.14 29.98 -6.77
N THR A 86 4.39 29.65 -8.03
CA THR A 86 4.91 30.60 -9.02
C THR A 86 3.97 30.63 -10.21
N ASP A 87 2.80 31.27 -10.07
CA ASP A 87 2.04 31.85 -11.19
C ASP A 87 0.84 32.62 -10.64
N LYS A 88 1.14 33.74 -9.97
CA LYS A 88 0.18 34.83 -9.79
C LYS A 88 0.96 36.14 -9.74
N SER A 89 1.32 36.64 -10.91
CA SER A 89 1.63 38.06 -11.11
C SER A 89 0.92 38.57 -12.34
#